data_AF-A0A7S4FCT5-F1
#
_entry.id   AF-A0A7S4FCT5-F1
#
_cell.length_a   1.000
_cell.length_b   1.000
_cell.length_c   1.000
_cell.angle_alpha   90.00
_cell.angle_beta   90.00
_cell.angle_gamma   90.00
#
_symmetry.space_group_name_H-M   'P 1'
#
loop_
_entity.id
_entity.type
_entity.pdbx_description
1 polymer ?
#
loop_
_entity_poly.entity_id
_entity_poly.type
_entity_poly.pdbx_seq_one_letter_code
_entity_poly.pdbx_strand_id
1 'polypeptide(L)'
;FTACTMASVVEALGMALPGSASPPAATAANDLNPQKLEDCRTSVRALFSLMQAKISARDVMTKGAFENAISVMFALGGSTNAVLHILALAKEARVELSMDDFDRIGKRVPLIANLSPHGPFHMSDLNALGGVPVVMRALLDGGLLNGDCMTVTGRSVAHNLAHTPTVGELGTQQVLRPLEAPLSPAGNHIIVLKGNLATESALMKLSGKEVPVFEGPAVVFDSELLAFEAIMARRVVRGDVV
;
A
#
# COMPACT_ATOMS: atom_id res chain seq x y z
N PHE A 1 2.53 5.91 6.47
CA PHE A 1 4.00 5.83 6.26
C PHE A 1 4.45 4.39 5.99
N THR A 2 5.73 4.17 5.66
CA THR A 2 6.28 2.89 5.17
C THR A 2 5.91 1.68 6.01
N ALA A 3 5.98 1.74 7.34
CA ALA A 3 5.63 0.61 8.21
C ALA A 3 4.16 0.17 8.03
N CYS A 4 3.21 1.10 8.13
CA CYS A 4 1.79 0.79 7.88
C CYS A 4 1.55 0.34 6.44
N THR A 5 2.21 0.96 5.46
CA THR A 5 2.09 0.52 4.06
C THR A 5 2.56 -0.91 3.88
N MET A 6 3.72 -1.27 4.42
CA MET A 6 4.26 -2.63 4.30
C MET A 6 3.43 -3.65 5.08
N ALA A 7 2.87 -3.29 6.24
CA ALA A 7 1.94 -4.16 6.94
C ALA A 7 0.71 -4.48 6.07
N SER A 8 0.08 -3.48 5.46
CA SER A 8 -1.05 -3.68 4.55
C SER A 8 -0.67 -4.45 3.28
N VAL A 9 0.52 -4.21 2.72
CA VAL A 9 1.07 -4.94 1.57
C VAL A 9 1.26 -6.42 1.91
N VAL A 10 1.80 -6.74 3.09
CA VAL A 10 2.02 -8.13 3.53
C VAL A 10 0.68 -8.85 3.78
N GLU A 11 -0.33 -8.15 4.29
CA GLU A 11 -1.69 -8.69 4.40
C GLU A 11 -2.31 -8.95 3.01
N ALA A 12 -2.15 -8.02 2.07
CA ALA A 12 -2.62 -8.14 0.70
C ALA A 12 -1.91 -9.23 -0.12
N LEU A 13 -0.61 -9.47 0.15
CA LEU A 13 0.15 -10.61 -0.35
C LEU A 13 -0.41 -11.95 0.17
N GLY A 14 -1.27 -11.93 1.19
CA GLY A 14 -1.76 -13.12 1.87
C GLY A 14 -0.76 -13.69 2.88
N MET A 15 0.28 -12.96 3.25
CA MET A 15 1.33 -13.39 4.20
C MET A 15 1.07 -12.96 5.64
N ALA A 16 0.07 -12.10 5.87
CA ALA A 16 -0.47 -11.79 7.20
C ALA A 16 -1.92 -12.30 7.30
N LEU A 17 -2.39 -12.54 8.53
CA LEU A 17 -3.79 -12.88 8.75
C LEU A 17 -4.69 -11.65 8.46
N PRO A 18 -5.88 -11.85 7.87
CA PRO A 18 -6.82 -10.76 7.61
C PRO A 18 -7.11 -9.95 8.88
N GLY A 19 -6.96 -8.63 8.80
CA GLY A 19 -7.18 -7.69 9.89
C GLY A 19 -6.00 -7.51 10.83
N SER A 20 -4.85 -8.17 10.62
CA SER A 20 -3.70 -8.09 11.55
C SER A 20 -2.78 -6.89 11.31
N ALA A 21 -2.88 -6.21 10.17
CA ALA A 21 -2.03 -5.08 9.82
C ALA A 21 -2.46 -3.74 10.44
N SER A 22 -3.74 -3.59 10.78
CA SER A 22 -4.35 -2.33 11.22
C SER A 22 -4.44 -2.09 12.74
N PRO A 23 -4.49 -3.11 13.63
CA PRO A 23 -4.62 -2.88 15.07
C PRO A 23 -3.45 -2.07 15.65
N PRO A 24 -3.71 -1.07 16.51
CA PRO A 24 -2.66 -0.37 17.24
C PRO A 24 -1.84 -1.32 18.10
N ALA A 25 -0.54 -1.05 18.24
CA ALA A 25 0.34 -1.87 19.09
C ALA A 25 -0.02 -1.75 20.59
N ALA A 26 -0.40 -0.56 21.02
CA ALA A 26 -0.78 -0.25 22.40
C ALA A 26 -2.17 0.40 22.46
N THR A 27 -2.80 0.33 23.63
CA THR A 27 -4.04 1.04 23.94
C THR A 27 -3.76 2.53 24.15
N ALA A 28 -4.81 3.34 24.31
CA ALA A 28 -4.66 4.75 24.66
C ALA A 28 -3.97 4.98 26.02
N ALA A 29 -4.02 3.99 26.92
CA ALA A 29 -3.31 4.00 28.20
C ALA A 29 -1.84 3.54 28.09
N ASN A 30 -1.36 3.29 26.87
CA ASN A 30 -0.02 2.76 26.56
C ASN A 30 0.24 1.33 27.08
N ASP A 31 -0.83 0.58 27.34
CA ASP A 31 -0.76 -0.86 27.65
C ASP A 31 -0.73 -1.69 26.36
N LEU A 32 -0.23 -2.93 26.45
CA LEU A 32 -0.25 -3.85 25.31
C LEU A 32 -1.69 -4.09 24.82
N ASN A 33 -1.93 -3.88 23.52
CA ASN A 33 -3.24 -4.11 22.94
C ASN A 33 -3.60 -5.61 22.99
N PRO A 34 -4.71 -6.02 23.64
CA PRO A 34 -5.14 -7.41 23.69
C PRO A 34 -5.37 -8.04 22.31
N GLN A 35 -5.81 -7.24 21.32
CA GLN A 35 -5.96 -7.71 19.94
C GLN A 35 -4.62 -8.18 19.38
N LYS A 36 -3.51 -7.49 19.70
CA LYS A 36 -2.19 -7.87 19.20
C LYS A 36 -1.68 -9.17 19.82
N LEU A 37 -2.02 -9.42 21.09
CA LEU A 37 -1.77 -10.73 21.70
C LEU A 37 -2.54 -11.85 20.99
N GLU A 38 -3.78 -11.58 20.58
CA GLU A 38 -4.57 -12.57 19.85
C GLU A 38 -4.08 -12.79 18.43
N ASP A 39 -3.62 -11.73 17.74
CA ASP A 39 -2.93 -11.85 16.45
C ASP A 39 -1.72 -12.79 16.55
N CYS A 40 -0.94 -12.72 17.64
CA CYS A 40 0.18 -13.64 17.87
C CYS A 40 -0.29 -15.09 18.00
N ARG A 41 -1.32 -15.34 18.83
CA ARG A 41 -1.86 -16.70 19.04
C ARG A 41 -2.46 -17.29 17.76
N THR A 42 -3.22 -16.50 17.02
CA THR A 42 -3.83 -16.90 15.75
C THR A 42 -2.78 -17.14 14.67
N SER A 43 -1.73 -16.31 14.60
CA SER A 43 -0.62 -16.50 13.67
C SER A 43 0.11 -17.83 13.90
N VAL A 44 0.32 -18.21 15.17
CA VAL A 44 0.89 -19.52 15.51
C VAL A 44 -0.03 -20.65 15.06
N ARG A 45 -1.34 -20.56 15.31
CA ARG A 45 -2.31 -21.57 14.85
C ARG A 45 -2.33 -21.70 13.31
N ALA A 46 -2.26 -20.57 12.60
CA ALA A 46 -2.18 -20.55 11.15
C ALA A 46 -0.90 -21.23 10.65
N LEU A 47 0.25 -20.93 11.26
CA LEU A 47 1.52 -21.58 10.94
C LEU A 47 1.44 -23.11 11.05
N PHE A 48 0.90 -23.64 12.15
CA PHE A 48 0.73 -25.10 12.29
C PHE A 48 -0.20 -25.69 11.23
N SER A 49 -1.26 -24.98 10.87
CA SER A 49 -2.20 -25.41 9.81
C SER A 49 -1.50 -25.44 8.44
N LEU A 50 -0.69 -24.44 8.11
CA LEU A 50 0.11 -24.39 6.89
C LEU A 50 1.15 -25.52 6.85
N MET A 51 1.81 -25.82 7.97
CA MET A 51 2.76 -26.93 8.07
C MET A 51 2.09 -28.28 7.81
N GLN A 52 0.90 -28.51 8.39
CA GLN A 52 0.12 -29.72 8.16
C GLN A 52 -0.31 -29.85 6.69
N ALA A 53 -0.73 -28.73 6.07
CA ALA A 53 -1.12 -28.66 4.67
C ALA A 53 0.08 -28.61 3.69
N LYS A 54 1.32 -28.53 4.21
CA LYS A 54 2.56 -28.34 3.43
C LYS A 54 2.52 -27.12 2.50
N ILE A 55 1.86 -26.05 2.93
CA ILE A 55 1.81 -24.77 2.20
C ILE A 55 3.05 -23.95 2.60
N SER A 56 3.86 -23.59 1.62
CA SER A 56 5.06 -22.78 1.76
C SER A 56 4.82 -21.31 1.39
N ALA A 57 5.75 -20.42 1.75
CA ALA A 57 5.66 -19.01 1.40
C ALA A 57 5.55 -18.76 -0.12
N ARG A 58 6.19 -19.60 -0.96
CA ARG A 58 6.12 -19.45 -2.43
C ARG A 58 4.80 -19.91 -3.03
N ASP A 59 4.04 -20.74 -2.32
CA ASP A 59 2.68 -21.11 -2.72
C ASP A 59 1.70 -19.94 -2.52
N VAL A 60 2.02 -19.03 -1.59
CA VAL A 60 1.24 -17.81 -1.29
C VAL A 60 1.72 -16.62 -2.14
N MET A 61 3.03 -16.36 -2.14
CA MET A 61 3.66 -15.19 -2.78
C MET A 61 3.83 -15.38 -4.30
N THR A 62 2.71 -15.54 -5.01
CA THR A 62 2.64 -15.67 -6.48
C THR A 62 2.59 -14.31 -7.17
N LYS A 63 2.72 -14.28 -8.51
CA LYS A 63 2.52 -13.07 -9.31
C LYS A 63 1.20 -12.37 -8.98
N GLY A 64 0.10 -13.10 -8.93
CA GLY A 64 -1.21 -12.54 -8.58
C GLY A 64 -1.26 -11.94 -7.17
N ALA A 65 -0.57 -12.55 -6.20
CA ALA A 65 -0.47 -11.98 -4.85
C ALA A 65 0.33 -10.67 -4.84
N PHE A 66 1.43 -10.59 -5.59
CA PHE A 66 2.18 -9.33 -5.74
C PHE A 66 1.36 -8.24 -6.43
N GLU A 67 0.59 -8.58 -7.47
CA GLU A 67 -0.32 -7.63 -8.11
C GLU A 67 -1.40 -7.13 -7.13
N ASN A 68 -1.96 -8.02 -6.30
CA ASN A 68 -2.87 -7.64 -5.22
C ASN A 68 -2.24 -6.65 -4.25
N ALA A 69 -0.99 -6.91 -3.86
CA ALA A 69 -0.26 -6.06 -2.93
C ALA A 69 0.02 -4.68 -3.52
N ILE A 70 0.34 -4.60 -4.81
CA ILE A 70 0.49 -3.34 -5.53
C ILE A 70 -0.85 -2.60 -5.58
N SER A 71 -1.96 -3.27 -5.92
CA SER A 71 -3.30 -2.66 -5.91
C SER A 71 -3.64 -2.05 -4.54
N VAL A 72 -3.42 -2.77 -3.45
CA VAL A 72 -3.66 -2.24 -2.10
C VAL A 72 -2.72 -1.08 -1.77
N MET A 73 -1.45 -1.13 -2.18
CA MET A 73 -0.50 -0.03 -2.02
C MET A 73 -1.03 1.26 -2.68
N PHE A 74 -1.53 1.18 -3.92
CA PHE A 74 -2.09 2.34 -4.62
C PHE A 74 -3.37 2.85 -3.96
N ALA A 75 -4.30 1.95 -3.62
CA ALA A 75 -5.59 2.30 -3.02
C ALA A 75 -5.46 3.02 -1.67
N LEU A 76 -4.43 2.67 -0.89
CA LEU A 76 -4.11 3.26 0.40
C LEU A 76 -3.25 4.53 0.31
N GLY A 77 -2.76 4.87 -0.88
CA GLY A 77 -1.78 5.94 -1.05
C GLY A 77 -0.47 5.67 -0.32
N GLY A 78 0.07 4.45 -0.51
CA GLY A 78 1.23 3.92 0.18
C GLY A 78 2.53 4.74 0.03
N SER A 79 3.52 4.41 0.86
CA SER A 79 4.88 4.95 0.72
C SER A 79 5.53 4.50 -0.58
N THR A 80 6.28 5.38 -1.25
CA THR A 80 7.08 5.00 -2.45
C THR A 80 8.15 3.95 -2.13
N ASN A 81 8.64 3.89 -0.88
CA ASN A 81 9.56 2.84 -0.43
C ASN A 81 8.96 1.44 -0.53
N ALA A 82 7.62 1.31 -0.51
CA ALA A 82 6.98 0.01 -0.68
C ALA A 82 7.29 -0.61 -2.05
N VAL A 83 7.53 0.20 -3.10
CA VAL A 83 7.94 -0.31 -4.42
C VAL A 83 9.26 -1.08 -4.32
N LEU A 84 10.26 -0.51 -3.63
CA LEU A 84 11.56 -1.15 -3.41
C LEU A 84 11.41 -2.47 -2.65
N HIS A 85 10.63 -2.48 -1.58
CA HIS A 85 10.42 -3.67 -0.76
C HIS A 85 9.62 -4.75 -1.49
N ILE A 86 8.59 -4.39 -2.24
CA ILE A 86 7.79 -5.32 -3.04
C ILE A 86 8.67 -5.98 -4.12
N LEU A 87 9.50 -5.22 -4.84
CA LEU A 87 10.44 -5.77 -5.82
C LEU A 87 11.47 -6.70 -5.17
N ALA A 88 12.00 -6.35 -4.00
CA ALA A 88 12.93 -7.20 -3.26
C ALA A 88 12.28 -8.52 -2.81
N LEU A 89 11.05 -8.46 -2.29
CA LEU A 89 10.28 -9.64 -1.90
C LEU A 89 9.96 -10.53 -3.11
N ALA A 90 9.59 -9.95 -4.26
CA ALA A 90 9.34 -10.70 -5.49
C ALA A 90 10.58 -11.44 -5.96
N LYS A 91 11.76 -10.78 -5.93
CA LYS A 91 13.04 -11.41 -6.25
C LYS A 91 13.34 -12.61 -5.34
N GLU A 92 13.14 -12.49 -4.04
CA GLU A 92 13.36 -13.58 -3.07
C GLU A 92 12.36 -14.75 -3.26
N ALA A 93 11.11 -14.41 -3.56
CA ALA A 93 10.06 -15.36 -3.90
C ALA A 93 10.27 -16.02 -5.28
N ARG A 94 11.21 -15.52 -6.10
CA ARG A 94 11.46 -15.92 -7.49
C ARG A 94 10.28 -15.65 -8.42
N VAL A 95 9.61 -14.52 -8.21
CA VAL A 95 8.54 -14.00 -9.06
C VAL A 95 9.06 -12.83 -9.87
N GLU A 96 8.84 -12.88 -11.18
CA GLU A 96 9.16 -11.78 -12.08
C GLU A 96 8.21 -10.60 -11.84
N LEU A 97 8.76 -9.48 -11.41
CA LEU A 97 8.03 -8.25 -11.13
C LEU A 97 8.91 -7.06 -11.49
N SER A 98 8.34 -6.08 -12.18
CA SER A 98 9.07 -4.92 -12.69
C SER A 98 8.29 -3.63 -12.46
N MET A 99 8.93 -2.50 -12.74
CA MET A 99 8.29 -1.18 -12.69
C MET A 99 7.11 -1.04 -13.66
N ASP A 100 7.08 -1.82 -14.74
CA ASP A 100 5.97 -1.81 -15.69
C ASP A 100 4.69 -2.42 -15.07
N ASP A 101 4.82 -3.33 -14.10
CA ASP A 101 3.67 -3.83 -13.34
C ASP A 101 3.06 -2.75 -12.44
N PHE A 102 3.91 -1.94 -11.79
CA PHE A 102 3.45 -0.81 -10.99
C PHE A 102 2.75 0.25 -11.84
N ASP A 103 3.29 0.56 -13.03
CA ASP A 103 2.66 1.50 -13.97
C ASP A 103 1.29 0.98 -14.46
N ARG A 104 1.24 -0.28 -14.92
CA ARG A 104 0.01 -0.92 -15.42
C ARG A 104 -1.09 -0.96 -14.35
N ILE A 105 -0.74 -1.33 -13.12
CA ILE A 105 -1.72 -1.42 -12.01
C ILE A 105 -2.10 -0.02 -11.52
N GLY A 106 -1.13 0.88 -11.37
CA GLY A 106 -1.36 2.26 -10.92
C GLY A 106 -2.32 3.04 -11.82
N LYS A 107 -2.31 2.77 -13.14
CA LYS A 107 -3.26 3.33 -14.12
C LYS A 107 -4.71 2.86 -13.93
N ARG A 108 -4.96 1.82 -13.14
CA ARG A 108 -6.30 1.23 -12.93
C ARG A 108 -6.84 1.45 -11.52
N VAL A 109 -5.96 1.59 -10.53
CA VAL A 109 -6.36 1.62 -9.12
C VAL A 109 -6.47 3.07 -8.62
N PRO A 110 -7.67 3.53 -8.21
CA PRO A 110 -7.84 4.87 -7.65
C PRO A 110 -7.39 4.95 -6.19
N LEU A 111 -7.12 6.16 -5.71
CA LEU A 111 -6.87 6.42 -4.28
C LEU A 111 -8.19 6.50 -3.53
N ILE A 112 -8.44 5.58 -2.61
CA ILE A 112 -9.70 5.54 -1.84
C ILE A 112 -9.54 5.77 -0.34
N ALA A 113 -8.36 5.53 0.24
CA ALA A 113 -8.16 5.75 1.66
C ALA A 113 -7.66 7.16 1.96
N ASN A 114 -8.30 7.86 2.88
CA ASN A 114 -8.02 9.26 3.25
C ASN A 114 -7.03 9.34 4.41
N LEU A 115 -5.88 8.68 4.26
CA LEU A 115 -4.91 8.48 5.34
C LEU A 115 -3.73 9.46 5.28
N SER A 116 -3.16 9.74 6.44
CA SER A 116 -1.92 10.50 6.59
C SER A 116 -0.76 9.82 5.82
N PRO A 117 0.07 10.60 5.09
CA PRO A 117 0.29 12.04 5.22
C PRO A 117 -0.57 12.95 4.34
N HIS A 118 -1.39 12.43 3.42
CA HIS A 118 -2.18 13.29 2.52
C HIS A 118 -3.60 13.56 3.02
N GLY A 119 -4.14 12.67 3.86
CA GLY A 119 -5.44 12.81 4.51
C GLY A 119 -5.31 13.02 6.03
N PRO A 120 -6.42 13.35 6.71
CA PRO A 120 -6.42 13.65 8.14
C PRO A 120 -6.51 12.40 9.03
N PHE A 121 -6.77 11.22 8.47
CA PHE A 121 -7.00 9.99 9.24
C PHE A 121 -5.75 9.11 9.36
N HIS A 122 -5.75 8.19 10.31
CA HIS A 122 -4.66 7.28 10.62
C HIS A 122 -5.09 5.81 10.49
N MET A 123 -4.11 4.91 10.59
CA MET A 123 -4.36 3.47 10.47
C MET A 123 -5.33 2.93 11.52
N SER A 124 -5.36 3.56 12.71
CA SER A 124 -6.32 3.26 13.78
C SER A 124 -7.76 3.55 13.38
N ASP A 125 -8.00 4.61 12.59
CA ASP A 125 -9.33 4.95 12.09
C ASP A 125 -9.79 3.93 11.06
N LEU A 126 -8.88 3.49 10.17
CA LEU A 126 -9.17 2.39 9.25
C LEU A 126 -9.44 1.08 10.01
N ASN A 127 -8.67 0.79 11.07
CA ASN A 127 -8.89 -0.38 11.92
C ASN A 127 -10.31 -0.39 12.52
N ALA A 128 -10.78 0.77 13.00
CA ALA A 128 -12.13 0.90 13.57
C ALA A 128 -13.25 0.59 12.56
N LEU A 129 -12.97 0.71 11.26
CA LEU A 129 -13.88 0.38 10.18
C LEU A 129 -13.78 -1.06 9.69
N GLY A 130 -12.90 -1.89 10.26
CA GLY A 130 -12.65 -3.27 9.81
C GLY A 130 -11.30 -3.46 9.09
N GLY A 131 -10.47 -2.42 9.02
CA GLY A 131 -9.06 -2.54 8.64
C GLY A 131 -8.79 -2.66 7.15
N VAL A 132 -7.61 -3.22 6.84
CA VAL A 132 -7.19 -3.52 5.46
C VAL A 132 -8.17 -4.45 4.72
N PRO A 133 -8.84 -5.43 5.35
CA PRO A 133 -9.82 -6.27 4.67
C PRO A 133 -10.91 -5.49 3.95
N VAL A 134 -11.41 -4.38 4.52
CA VAL A 134 -12.45 -3.56 3.86
C VAL A 134 -11.94 -2.94 2.56
N VAL A 135 -10.69 -2.47 2.56
CA VAL A 135 -10.05 -1.94 1.35
C VAL A 135 -9.88 -3.04 0.32
N MET A 136 -9.42 -4.21 0.75
CA MET A 136 -9.30 -5.36 -0.14
C MET A 136 -10.67 -5.80 -0.67
N ARG A 137 -11.73 -5.77 0.14
CA ARG A 137 -13.08 -6.11 -0.30
C ARG A 137 -13.58 -5.16 -1.38
N ALA A 138 -13.41 -3.85 -1.20
CA ALA A 138 -13.77 -2.86 -2.21
C ALA A 138 -13.03 -3.10 -3.53
N LEU A 139 -11.72 -3.36 -3.47
CA LEU A 139 -10.92 -3.64 -4.67
C LEU A 139 -11.29 -4.98 -5.32
N LEU A 140 -11.64 -6.01 -4.54
CA LEU A 140 -12.11 -7.29 -5.06
C LEU A 140 -13.43 -7.11 -5.81
N ASP A 141 -14.40 -6.44 -5.21
CA ASP A 141 -15.71 -6.17 -5.82
C ASP A 141 -15.57 -5.33 -7.11
N GLY A 142 -14.57 -4.45 -7.17
CA GLY A 142 -14.21 -3.68 -8.37
C GLY A 142 -13.35 -4.39 -9.41
N GLY A 143 -13.02 -5.68 -9.22
CA GLY A 143 -12.17 -6.44 -10.16
C GLY A 143 -10.70 -5.96 -10.21
N LEU A 144 -10.23 -5.34 -9.13
CA LEU A 144 -8.87 -4.81 -8.96
C LEU A 144 -7.99 -5.70 -8.06
N LEU A 145 -8.55 -6.79 -7.52
CA LEU A 145 -7.82 -7.89 -6.88
C LEU A 145 -8.16 -9.23 -7.52
N ASN A 146 -7.17 -10.12 -7.56
CA ASN A 146 -7.36 -11.53 -7.80
C ASN A 146 -7.80 -12.23 -6.50
N GLY A 147 -9.06 -12.65 -6.46
CA GLY A 147 -9.66 -13.35 -5.32
C GLY A 147 -9.19 -14.79 -5.11
N ASP A 148 -8.59 -15.42 -6.12
CA ASP A 148 -8.20 -16.84 -6.07
C ASP A 148 -6.84 -17.07 -5.39
N CYS A 149 -6.08 -16.00 -5.15
CA CYS A 149 -4.78 -16.07 -4.48
C CYS A 149 -4.89 -16.74 -3.11
N MET A 150 -4.05 -17.76 -2.87
CA MET A 150 -3.91 -18.43 -1.58
C MET A 150 -3.37 -17.46 -0.52
N THR A 151 -3.69 -17.70 0.76
CA THR A 151 -3.20 -16.91 1.90
C THR A 151 -2.72 -17.82 3.03
N VAL A 152 -2.11 -17.23 4.06
CA VAL A 152 -1.67 -17.92 5.28
C VAL A 152 -2.82 -18.52 6.11
N THR A 153 -4.09 -18.24 5.78
CA THR A 153 -5.23 -18.96 6.37
C THR A 153 -5.43 -20.35 5.76
N GLY A 154 -4.70 -20.68 4.68
CA GLY A 154 -4.93 -21.86 3.84
C GLY A 154 -6.15 -21.72 2.92
N ARG A 155 -6.71 -20.52 2.78
CA ARG A 155 -7.88 -20.21 1.95
C ARG A 155 -7.57 -19.05 0.99
N SER A 156 -8.44 -18.88 0.00
CA SER A 156 -8.29 -17.80 -0.98
C SER A 156 -8.61 -16.43 -0.39
N VAL A 157 -8.11 -15.36 -1.03
CA VAL A 157 -8.43 -13.97 -0.68
C VAL A 157 -9.95 -13.75 -0.67
N ALA A 158 -10.67 -14.19 -1.71
CA ALA A 158 -12.12 -14.03 -1.79
C ALA A 158 -12.85 -14.75 -0.66
N HIS A 159 -12.39 -15.94 -0.26
CA HIS A 159 -12.98 -16.65 0.87
C HIS A 159 -12.81 -15.88 2.17
N ASN A 160 -11.60 -15.37 2.44
CA ASN A 160 -11.33 -14.60 3.66
C ASN A 160 -12.14 -13.30 3.74
N LEU A 161 -12.44 -12.69 2.60
CA LEU A 161 -13.18 -11.42 2.51
C LEU A 161 -14.70 -11.58 2.41
N ALA A 162 -15.22 -12.80 2.36
CA ALA A 162 -16.64 -13.07 2.10
C ALA A 162 -17.59 -12.36 3.07
N HIS A 163 -17.18 -12.24 4.34
CA HIS A 163 -17.96 -11.61 5.41
C HIS A 163 -17.46 -10.21 5.81
N THR A 164 -16.50 -9.67 5.07
CA THR A 164 -16.02 -8.30 5.29
C THR A 164 -17.09 -7.32 4.79
N PRO A 165 -17.46 -6.29 5.59
CA PRO A 165 -18.42 -5.29 5.16
C PRO A 165 -17.89 -4.51 3.95
N THR A 166 -18.78 -4.18 3.05
CA THR A 166 -18.53 -3.25 1.94
C THR A 166 -18.43 -1.82 2.46
N VAL A 167 -17.81 -0.92 1.67
CA VAL A 167 -17.69 0.50 2.04
C VAL A 167 -19.06 1.16 2.26
N GLY A 168 -20.09 0.73 1.52
CA GLY A 168 -21.47 1.25 1.68
C GLY A 168 -22.14 0.81 2.99
N GLU A 169 -21.80 -0.36 3.52
CA GLU A 169 -22.36 -0.90 4.76
C GLU A 169 -21.75 -0.28 6.02
N LEU A 170 -20.60 0.41 5.90
CA LEU A 170 -19.96 1.11 7.02
C LEU A 170 -20.68 2.40 7.44
N GLY A 171 -21.72 2.81 6.71
CA GLY A 171 -22.44 4.05 6.97
C GLY A 171 -21.60 5.29 6.68
N THR A 172 -21.95 6.40 7.34
CA THR A 172 -21.28 7.68 7.11
C THR A 172 -19.91 7.71 7.78
N GLN A 173 -18.85 7.62 6.97
CA GLN A 173 -17.46 7.77 7.38
C GLN A 173 -16.65 8.49 6.27
N GLN A 174 -15.48 9.04 6.61
CA GLN A 174 -14.64 9.81 5.67
C GLN A 174 -13.24 9.22 5.45
N VAL A 175 -12.95 8.08 6.09
CA VAL A 175 -11.66 7.37 6.04
C VAL A 175 -11.50 6.62 4.72
N LEU A 176 -12.58 6.02 4.20
CA LEU A 176 -12.60 5.29 2.94
C LEU A 176 -13.64 5.91 2.00
N ARG A 177 -13.28 6.06 0.74
CA ARG A 177 -14.18 6.47 -0.34
C ARG A 177 -14.60 5.25 -1.17
N PRO A 178 -15.82 5.25 -1.73
CA PRO A 178 -16.20 4.24 -2.72
C PRO A 178 -15.36 4.41 -4.00
N LEU A 179 -15.22 3.35 -4.80
CA LEU A 179 -14.41 3.34 -6.02
C LEU A 179 -14.95 4.31 -7.08
N GLU A 180 -16.25 4.58 -7.07
CA GLU A 180 -16.95 5.47 -8.01
C GLU A 180 -16.77 6.95 -7.65
N ALA A 181 -16.43 7.26 -6.39
CA ALA A 181 -16.16 8.61 -5.92
C ALA A 181 -14.86 8.69 -5.09
N PRO A 182 -13.71 8.31 -5.69
CA PRO A 182 -12.43 8.20 -4.99
C PRO A 182 -11.87 9.58 -4.63
N LEU A 183 -10.81 9.60 -3.80
CA LEU A 183 -10.09 10.84 -3.47
C LEU A 183 -9.27 11.35 -4.65
N SER A 184 -8.72 10.43 -5.44
CA SER A 184 -8.04 10.73 -6.69
C SER A 184 -8.31 9.60 -7.69
N PRO A 185 -8.54 9.92 -8.98
CA PRO A 185 -8.68 8.91 -10.00
C PRO A 185 -7.41 8.06 -10.14
N ALA A 186 -7.56 6.89 -10.75
CA ALA A 186 -6.43 6.04 -11.08
C ALA A 186 -5.38 6.79 -11.93
N GLY A 187 -4.11 6.45 -11.75
CA GLY A 187 -3.00 7.11 -12.44
C GLY A 187 -2.66 8.52 -11.94
N ASN A 188 -3.33 9.05 -10.90
CA ASN A 188 -3.13 10.42 -10.42
C ASN A 188 -2.72 10.49 -8.94
N HIS A 189 -2.00 9.50 -8.43
CA HIS A 189 -1.53 9.48 -7.04
C HIS A 189 -0.05 9.12 -6.91
N ILE A 190 0.33 7.90 -7.30
CA ILE A 190 1.72 7.49 -7.48
C ILE A 190 1.87 7.23 -8.98
N ILE A 191 2.91 7.80 -9.58
CA ILE A 191 3.17 7.69 -11.02
C ILE A 191 4.59 7.20 -11.26
N VAL A 192 4.72 6.32 -12.25
CA VAL A 192 6.02 5.90 -12.77
C VAL A 192 6.38 6.84 -13.91
N LEU A 193 7.48 7.55 -13.76
CA LEU A 193 8.02 8.47 -14.75
C LEU A 193 9.11 7.78 -15.56
N LYS A 194 9.16 8.08 -16.86
CA LYS A 194 10.26 7.70 -17.75
C LYS A 194 10.63 8.91 -18.61
N GLY A 195 11.90 9.03 -18.97
CA GLY A 195 12.38 10.14 -19.79
C GLY A 195 13.89 10.10 -19.98
N ASN A 196 14.43 11.14 -20.61
CA ASN A 196 15.88 11.27 -20.82
C ASN A 196 16.69 11.31 -19.52
N LEU A 197 16.14 11.83 -18.42
CA LEU A 197 16.78 11.84 -17.10
C LEU A 197 16.54 10.57 -16.26
N ALA A 198 15.52 9.79 -16.61
CA ALA A 198 15.14 8.56 -15.92
C ALA A 198 14.83 7.48 -16.97
N THR A 199 15.89 6.93 -17.58
CA THR A 199 15.79 6.01 -18.72
C THR A 199 15.17 4.66 -18.36
N GLU A 200 15.38 4.20 -17.12
CA GLU A 200 14.71 3.01 -16.59
C GLU A 200 13.34 3.37 -16.00
N SER A 201 13.33 4.11 -14.89
CA SER A 201 12.13 4.70 -14.29
C SER A 201 12.47 5.64 -13.14
N ALA A 202 11.53 6.49 -12.76
CA ALA A 202 11.48 7.20 -11.49
C ALA A 202 10.06 7.13 -10.91
N LEU A 203 9.90 7.42 -9.61
CA LEU A 203 8.61 7.45 -8.95
C LEU A 203 8.31 8.85 -8.45
N MET A 204 7.08 9.30 -8.68
CA MET A 204 6.58 10.54 -8.11
C MET A 204 5.27 10.29 -7.40
N LYS A 205 5.10 10.91 -6.23
CA LYS A 205 3.87 10.84 -5.45
C LYS A 205 3.16 12.20 -5.45
N LEU A 206 2.11 12.30 -6.25
CA LEU A 206 1.28 13.50 -6.40
C LEU A 206 0.29 13.69 -5.25
N SER A 207 -0.07 12.61 -4.55
CA SER A 207 -1.06 12.67 -3.47
C SER A 207 -2.44 13.22 -3.89
N GLY A 208 -2.85 12.96 -5.14
CA GLY A 208 -4.13 13.44 -5.70
C GLY A 208 -4.12 14.90 -6.15
N LYS A 209 -2.98 15.58 -6.07
CA LYS A 209 -2.82 16.93 -6.60
C LYS A 209 -2.59 16.85 -8.10
N GLU A 210 -3.31 17.67 -8.86
CA GLU A 210 -2.91 17.94 -10.24
C GLU A 210 -1.56 18.65 -10.22
N VAL A 211 -0.56 18.04 -10.83
CA VAL A 211 0.72 18.70 -11.06
C VAL A 211 0.78 19.04 -12.55
N PRO A 212 0.73 20.34 -12.91
CA PRO A 212 0.95 20.76 -14.29
C PRO A 212 2.38 20.39 -14.70
N VAL A 213 2.65 20.46 -16.02
CA VAL A 213 4.02 20.44 -16.51
C VAL A 213 4.83 21.50 -15.75
N PHE A 214 5.92 21.07 -15.11
CA PHE A 214 6.86 21.96 -14.43
C PHE A 214 8.16 21.99 -15.23
N GLU A 215 8.60 23.20 -15.57
CA GLU A 215 9.83 23.45 -16.30
C GLU A 215 10.59 24.58 -15.61
N GLY A 216 11.90 24.40 -15.48
CA GLY A 216 12.76 25.31 -14.74
C GLY A 216 14.24 25.00 -14.95
N PRO A 217 15.13 25.96 -14.61
CA PRO A 217 16.57 25.72 -14.65
C PRO A 217 16.98 24.69 -13.58
N ALA A 218 17.90 23.79 -13.94
CA ALA A 218 18.43 22.80 -13.01
C ALA A 218 19.43 23.44 -12.02
N VAL A 219 19.24 23.18 -10.73
CA VAL A 219 20.16 23.58 -9.65
C VAL A 219 20.68 22.31 -8.98
N VAL A 220 21.86 21.88 -9.39
CA VAL A 220 22.38 20.54 -9.09
C VAL A 220 23.25 20.56 -7.83
N PHE A 221 23.08 19.55 -6.97
CA PHE A 221 23.88 19.33 -5.77
C PHE A 221 24.34 17.87 -5.68
N ASP A 222 25.57 17.66 -5.20
CA ASP A 222 26.15 16.32 -5.02
C ASP A 222 25.85 15.70 -3.64
N SER A 223 25.13 16.41 -2.76
CA SER A 223 24.68 15.86 -1.47
C SER A 223 23.47 16.60 -0.91
N GLU A 224 22.73 15.91 -0.04
CA GLU A 224 21.61 16.47 0.70
C GLU A 224 22.02 17.69 1.55
N LEU A 225 23.19 17.62 2.20
CA LEU A 225 23.69 18.72 3.05
C LEU A 225 23.91 20.00 2.23
N LEU A 226 24.51 19.90 1.06
CA LEU A 226 24.76 21.07 0.18
C LEU A 226 23.45 21.66 -0.34
N ALA A 227 22.48 20.81 -0.72
CA ALA A 227 21.15 21.26 -1.13
C ALA A 227 20.43 21.98 0.02
N PHE A 228 20.46 21.40 1.22
CA PHE A 228 19.89 22.01 2.43
C PHE A 228 20.52 23.38 2.74
N GLU A 229 21.85 23.47 2.74
CA GLU A 229 22.57 24.73 2.97
C GLU A 229 22.20 25.79 1.92
N ALA A 230 22.10 25.41 0.64
CA ALA A 230 21.69 26.34 -0.42
C ALA A 230 20.24 26.82 -0.29
N ILE A 231 19.32 25.94 0.10
CA ILE A 231 17.92 26.30 0.38
C ILE A 231 17.85 27.26 1.58
N MET A 232 18.53 26.95 2.67
CA MET A 232 18.56 27.78 3.88
C MET A 232 19.20 29.16 3.62
N ALA A 233 20.21 29.21 2.74
CA ALA A 233 20.84 30.44 2.27
C ALA A 233 20.04 31.17 1.18
N ARG A 234 18.84 30.70 0.80
CA ARG A 234 17.99 31.26 -0.26
C ARG A 234 18.67 31.36 -1.64
N ARG A 235 19.58 30.43 -1.94
CA ARG A 235 20.21 30.29 -3.27
C ARG A 235 19.35 29.48 -4.24
N VAL A 236 18.44 28.66 -3.71
CA VAL A 236 17.34 28.05 -4.48
C VAL A 236 16.17 29.02 -4.49
N VAL A 237 15.65 29.34 -5.67
CA VAL A 237 14.55 30.29 -5.87
C VAL A 237 13.34 29.63 -6.52
N ARG A 238 12.20 30.33 -6.49
CA ARG A 238 10.97 29.85 -7.12
C ARG A 238 11.21 29.65 -8.62
N GLY A 239 10.90 28.45 -9.11
CA GLY A 239 11.05 28.08 -10.52
C GLY A 239 12.22 27.14 -10.77
N ASP A 240 13.12 26.95 -9.81
CA ASP A 240 14.23 26.01 -9.94
C ASP A 240 13.76 24.55 -9.91
N VAL A 241 14.45 23.70 -10.67
CA VAL A 241 14.43 22.24 -10.53
C VAL A 241 15.66 21.84 -9.72
N VAL A 242 15.45 21.55 -8.43
CA VAL A 242 16.51 21.07 -7.51
C VAL A 242 16.69 19.57 -7.65
#